data_AF-A0A8S3UFP4-F1
#
_entry.id   AF-A0A8S3UFP4-F1
#
_cell.length_a   1.000
_cell.length_b   1.000
_cell.length_c   1.000
_cell.angle_alpha   90.00
_cell.angle_beta   90.00
_cell.angle_gamma   90.00
#
_symmetry.space_group_name_H-M   'P 1'
#
loop_
_entity.id
_entity.type
_entity.pdbx_description
1 polymer ?
#
loop_
_entity_poly.entity_id
_entity_poly.type
_entity_poly.pdbx_seq_one_letter_code
_entity_poly.pdbx_strand_id
1 'polypeptide(L)'
;MASADQHVCEPCSRGETVSSGYSWCSDCEEILCDVCDKSHRVNKLTLSHNLTEIRELPFIPKETVINFRLCGNHPEKIVDFYCAFHDVVCCQTCIAESHRACQQVKVIDDVSGGIKSSALAEDVSKAVASLLKTFQSLIENRNSNKESVFLQEATIKTSIAKLKQDLLQHVESLEKICSLNWQI
;
A
#
# COMPACT_ATOMS: atom_id res chain seq x y z
N MET A 1 15.05 7.39 5.56
CA MET A 1 14.50 8.11 6.72
C MET A 1 13.01 8.32 6.51
N ALA A 2 12.19 7.52 7.19
CA ALA A 2 10.79 7.76 7.57
C ALA A 2 10.32 6.51 8.33
N SER A 3 10.88 6.31 9.54
CA SER A 3 10.41 5.31 10.51
C SER A 3 9.80 6.10 11.64
N ALA A 4 8.48 6.29 11.61
CA ALA A 4 7.71 6.84 12.70
C ALA A 4 6.34 6.13 12.67
N ASP A 5 5.95 5.58 13.82
CA ASP A 5 4.77 4.75 14.08
C ASP A 5 3.57 5.07 13.21
N GLN A 6 3.25 4.15 12.29
CA GLN A 6 2.14 4.32 11.36
C GLN A 6 0.80 3.92 11.98
N HIS A 7 0.78 3.15 13.07
CA HIS A 7 -0.44 2.66 13.71
C HIS A 7 -0.42 3.03 15.19
N VAL A 8 -1.33 3.89 15.64
CA VAL A 8 -1.43 4.28 17.05
C VAL A 8 -2.58 3.52 17.70
N CYS A 9 -2.34 2.99 18.90
CA CYS A 9 -3.39 2.37 19.70
C CYS A 9 -4.41 3.42 20.19
N GLU A 10 -5.64 3.33 19.72
CA GLU A 10 -6.69 4.32 19.98
C GLU A 10 -7.26 4.30 21.40
N PRO A 11 -7.45 3.13 22.04
CA PRO A 11 -7.76 3.08 23.47
C PRO A 11 -6.69 3.77 24.30
N CYS A 12 -5.41 3.53 24.00
CA CYS A 12 -4.30 4.15 24.70
C CYS A 12 -4.31 5.66 24.49
N SER A 13 -4.51 6.15 23.26
CA SER A 13 -4.53 7.59 22.98
C SER A 13 -5.67 8.36 23.65
N ARG A 14 -6.75 7.67 24.04
CA ARG A 14 -7.83 8.25 24.85
C ARG A 14 -7.50 8.33 26.34
N GLY A 15 -6.51 7.54 26.80
CA GLY A 15 -5.92 7.67 28.12
C GLY A 15 -4.72 8.63 28.12
N GLU A 16 -3.77 8.39 29.02
CA GLU A 16 -2.54 9.21 29.15
C GLU A 16 -1.31 8.58 28.48
N THR A 17 -1.49 7.47 27.76
CA THR A 17 -0.38 6.69 27.18
C THR A 17 -0.50 6.64 25.67
N VAL A 18 0.57 6.91 24.93
CA VAL A 18 0.61 6.65 23.48
C VAL A 18 1.42 5.39 23.25
N SER A 19 0.84 4.39 22.59
CA SER A 19 1.53 3.15 22.24
C SER A 19 1.28 2.79 20.78
N SER A 20 2.24 2.10 20.18
CA SER A 20 2.14 1.58 18.82
C SER A 20 1.11 0.44 18.78
N GLY A 21 0.16 0.56 17.87
CA GLY A 21 -0.85 -0.44 17.60
C GLY A 21 -0.38 -1.43 16.54
N TYR A 22 -0.86 -2.66 16.63
CA TYR A 22 -0.53 -3.68 15.63
C TYR A 22 -1.69 -4.61 15.27
N SER A 23 -2.81 -4.57 16.00
CA SER A 23 -4.02 -5.28 15.60
C SER A 23 -5.17 -4.31 15.41
N TRP A 24 -6.04 -4.63 14.47
CA TRP A 24 -7.27 -3.90 14.19
C TRP A 24 -8.47 -4.76 14.59
N CYS A 25 -9.34 -4.21 15.42
CA CYS A 25 -10.61 -4.80 15.80
C CYS A 25 -11.69 -4.25 14.87
N SER A 26 -12.29 -5.09 14.02
CA SER A 26 -13.29 -4.61 13.05
C SER A 26 -14.62 -4.21 13.68
N ASP A 27 -14.95 -4.79 14.84
CA ASP A 27 -16.21 -4.54 15.54
C ASP A 27 -16.18 -3.24 16.36
N CYS A 28 -15.01 -2.94 16.96
CA CYS A 28 -14.79 -1.64 17.61
C CYS A 28 -14.34 -0.57 16.61
N GLU A 29 -13.95 -0.99 15.40
CA GLU A 29 -13.26 -0.19 14.41
C GLU A 29 -11.97 0.46 14.93
N GLU A 30 -11.25 -0.19 15.85
CA GLU A 30 -10.12 0.43 16.59
C GLU A 30 -8.80 -0.31 16.39
N ILE A 31 -7.71 0.45 16.32
CA ILE A 31 -6.34 -0.08 16.36
C ILE A 31 -5.90 -0.28 17.82
N LEU A 32 -5.30 -1.44 18.11
CA LEU A 32 -4.95 -1.92 19.44
C LEU A 32 -3.45 -2.29 19.54
N CYS A 33 -2.84 -1.98 20.69
CA CYS A 33 -1.51 -2.49 21.07
C CYS A 33 -1.60 -3.87 21.75
N ASP A 34 -0.46 -4.44 22.17
CA ASP A 34 -0.37 -5.80 22.75
C ASP A 34 -1.25 -5.97 23.98
N VAL A 35 -1.32 -4.92 24.79
CA VAL A 35 -2.09 -4.94 26.03
C VAL A 35 -3.59 -4.85 25.72
N CYS A 36 -3.98 -3.97 24.79
CA CYS A 36 -5.37 -3.76 24.42
C CYS A 36 -5.95 -4.95 23.64
N ASP A 37 -5.15 -5.59 22.78
CA ASP A 37 -5.51 -6.83 22.06
C ASP A 37 -5.76 -7.98 23.04
N LYS A 38 -4.81 -8.24 23.95
CA LYS A 38 -4.96 -9.29 24.96
C LYS A 38 -6.19 -9.06 25.84
N SER A 39 -6.40 -7.81 26.24
CA SER A 39 -7.58 -7.42 27.01
C SER A 39 -8.88 -7.65 26.22
N HIS A 40 -8.90 -7.34 24.92
CA HIS A 40 -10.05 -7.62 24.05
C HIS A 40 -10.37 -9.11 23.99
N ARG A 41 -9.35 -9.96 23.91
CA ARG A 41 -9.52 -11.42 23.79
C ARG A 41 -9.97 -12.12 25.06
N VAL A 42 -9.86 -11.49 26.22
CA VAL A 42 -10.27 -12.10 27.50
C VAL A 42 -11.51 -11.44 28.10
N ASN A 43 -11.83 -10.23 27.68
CA ASN A 43 -13.00 -9.50 28.17
C ASN A 43 -14.28 -10.07 27.54
N LYS A 44 -15.25 -10.44 28.39
CA LYS A 44 -16.53 -11.01 27.99
C LYS A 44 -17.29 -10.18 26.95
N LEU A 45 -17.15 -8.84 26.97
CA LEU A 45 -17.83 -7.95 26.03
C LEU A 45 -17.22 -7.98 24.63
N THR A 46 -15.93 -8.24 24.51
CA THR A 46 -15.16 -8.14 23.26
C THR A 46 -14.61 -9.49 22.80
N LEU A 47 -14.90 -10.57 23.55
CA LEU A 47 -14.41 -11.93 23.31
C LEU A 47 -14.75 -12.46 21.92
N SER A 48 -15.89 -12.04 21.36
CA SER A 48 -16.36 -12.43 20.02
C SER A 48 -15.95 -11.46 18.92
N HIS A 49 -15.20 -10.40 19.23
CA HIS A 49 -14.77 -9.45 18.22
C HIS A 49 -13.69 -10.06 17.32
N ASN A 50 -13.65 -9.61 16.07
CA ASN A 50 -12.71 -10.05 15.07
C ASN A 50 -11.49 -9.12 15.07
N LEU A 51 -10.35 -9.67 15.52
CA LEU A 51 -9.07 -8.97 15.54
C LEU A 51 -8.16 -9.48 14.42
N THR A 52 -7.63 -8.56 13.63
CA THR A 52 -6.70 -8.84 12.52
C THR A 52 -5.36 -8.17 12.79
N GLU A 53 -4.25 -8.90 12.63
CA GLU A 53 -2.91 -8.30 12.73
C GLU A 53 -2.62 -7.40 11.52
N ILE A 54 -2.10 -6.21 11.79
CA ILE A 54 -1.78 -5.17 10.81
C ILE A 54 -0.29 -4.75 10.85
N ARG A 55 0.56 -5.52 11.53
CA ARG A 55 2.02 -5.24 11.74
C ARG A 55 2.75 -4.86 10.45
N GLU A 56 2.42 -5.55 9.35
CA GLU A 56 3.10 -5.41 8.07
C GLU A 56 2.30 -4.57 7.05
N LEU A 57 1.11 -4.10 7.44
CA LEU A 57 0.27 -3.32 6.55
C LEU A 57 0.68 -1.83 6.61
N PRO A 58 0.84 -1.15 5.45
CA PRO A 58 0.98 0.30 5.45
C PRO A 58 -0.27 0.93 6.09
N PHE A 59 -0.10 2.03 6.82
CA PHE A 59 -1.24 2.75 7.39
C PHE A 59 -2.21 3.18 6.29
N ILE A 60 -3.40 2.60 6.32
CA ILE A 60 -4.53 2.99 5.48
C ILE A 60 -5.45 3.80 6.39
N PRO A 61 -5.67 5.10 6.13
CA PRO A 61 -6.63 5.90 6.89
C PRO A 61 -7.99 5.20 6.91
N LYS A 62 -8.62 5.11 8.09
CA LYS A 62 -9.89 4.39 8.27
C LYS A 62 -10.97 4.88 7.31
N GLU A 63 -10.95 6.17 6.99
CA GLU A 63 -11.86 6.82 6.05
C GLU A 63 -11.80 6.15 4.67
N THR A 64 -10.66 5.58 4.29
CA THR A 64 -10.47 4.83 3.05
C THR A 64 -11.25 3.51 3.05
N VAL A 65 -11.44 2.89 4.22
CA VAL A 65 -12.11 1.58 4.37
C VAL A 65 -13.59 1.74 4.72
N ILE A 66 -13.94 2.75 5.53
CA ILE A 66 -15.31 3.01 6.00
C ILE A 66 -16.24 3.43 4.85
N ASN A 67 -15.73 4.16 3.86
CA ASN A 67 -16.54 4.65 2.74
C ASN A 67 -17.23 3.56 1.92
N PHE A 68 -16.75 2.30 1.96
CA PHE A 68 -17.39 1.21 1.23
C PHE A 68 -18.70 0.71 1.85
N ARG A 69 -19.03 1.14 3.08
CA ARG A 69 -20.26 0.70 3.78
C ARG A 69 -21.41 1.72 3.74
N LEU A 70 -21.19 2.90 3.18
CA LEU A 70 -22.21 3.95 3.13
C LEU A 70 -23.11 3.80 1.90
N CYS A 71 -24.39 4.12 2.06
CA CYS A 71 -25.36 4.06 0.99
C CYS A 71 -25.17 5.23 0.02
N GLY A 72 -25.09 4.94 -1.29
CA GLY A 72 -24.92 5.98 -2.33
C GLY A 72 -26.09 6.96 -2.42
N ASN A 73 -27.30 6.57 -1.99
CA ASN A 73 -28.48 7.45 -1.98
C ASN A 73 -28.72 8.11 -0.62
N HIS A 74 -28.16 7.56 0.45
CA HIS A 74 -28.35 8.02 1.83
C HIS A 74 -26.98 8.03 2.53
N PRO A 75 -26.17 9.09 2.34
CA PRO A 75 -24.75 9.10 2.70
C PRO A 75 -24.42 8.83 4.17
N GLU A 76 -25.37 9.04 5.08
CA GLU A 76 -25.21 8.80 6.52
C GLU A 76 -25.71 7.41 6.97
N LYS A 77 -26.15 6.56 6.03
CA LYS A 77 -26.73 5.25 6.34
C LYS A 77 -25.84 4.12 5.84
N ILE A 78 -25.69 3.10 6.68
CA ILE A 78 -24.95 1.88 6.35
C ILE A 78 -25.82 0.97 5.47
N VAL A 79 -25.18 0.29 4.51
CA VAL A 79 -25.83 -0.75 3.70
C VAL A 79 -25.75 -2.10 4.41
N ASP A 80 -26.91 -2.61 4.84
CA ASP A 80 -27.03 -3.89 5.55
C ASP A 80 -27.82 -4.94 4.75
N PHE A 81 -28.39 -4.54 3.61
CA PHE A 81 -29.28 -5.37 2.83
C PHE A 81 -28.89 -5.42 1.36
N TYR A 82 -29.31 -6.49 0.70
CA TYR A 82 -29.17 -6.70 -0.73
C TYR A 82 -30.53 -6.99 -1.35
N CYS A 83 -30.88 -6.24 -2.39
CA CYS A 83 -32.11 -6.44 -3.16
C CYS A 83 -31.78 -7.27 -4.41
N ALA A 84 -32.21 -8.53 -4.44
CA ALA A 84 -31.94 -9.44 -5.56
C ALA A 84 -32.68 -9.06 -6.86
N PHE A 85 -33.79 -8.31 -6.75
CA PHE A 85 -34.54 -7.85 -7.93
C PHE A 85 -33.80 -6.78 -8.72
N HIS A 86 -33.09 -5.90 -8.03
CA HIS A 86 -32.38 -4.78 -8.62
C HIS A 86 -30.87 -5.00 -8.67
N ASP A 87 -30.39 -6.08 -8.06
CA ASP A 87 -28.97 -6.41 -7.92
C ASP A 87 -28.16 -5.27 -7.28
N VAL A 88 -28.68 -4.71 -6.18
CA VAL A 88 -28.05 -3.58 -5.47
C VAL A 88 -28.02 -3.80 -3.96
N VAL A 89 -26.98 -3.27 -3.32
CA VAL A 89 -26.94 -3.09 -1.85
C VAL A 89 -27.77 -1.89 -1.45
N CYS A 90 -28.43 -1.96 -0.29
CA CYS A 90 -29.37 -0.96 0.16
C CYS A 90 -29.39 -0.83 1.69
N CYS A 91 -29.68 0.38 2.17
CA CYS A 91 -29.90 0.65 3.59
C CYS A 91 -31.39 0.50 3.97
N GLN A 92 -31.71 0.62 5.25
CA GLN A 92 -33.10 0.58 5.73
C GLN A 92 -34.01 1.63 5.07
N THR A 93 -33.49 2.82 4.81
CA THR A 93 -34.25 3.89 4.12
C THR A 93 -34.55 3.52 2.67
N CYS A 94 -33.58 2.94 1.95
CA CYS A 94 -33.80 2.43 0.59
C CYS A 94 -34.92 1.37 0.54
N ILE A 95 -34.99 0.48 1.54
CA ILE A 95 -36.09 -0.50 1.66
C ILE A 95 -37.43 0.22 1.80
N ALA A 96 -37.47 1.24 2.65
CA ALA A 96 -38.64 2.04 2.91
C ALA A 96 -38.94 3.09 1.82
N GLU A 97 -38.15 3.27 0.77
CA GLU A 97 -38.44 4.28 -0.27
C GLU A 97 -38.59 3.63 -1.63
N SER A 98 -37.58 2.89 -2.05
CA SER A 98 -37.44 2.38 -3.43
C SER A 98 -37.67 0.88 -3.54
N HIS A 99 -37.50 0.12 -2.44
CA HIS A 99 -37.60 -1.34 -2.46
C HIS A 99 -38.79 -1.90 -1.66
N ARG A 100 -39.80 -1.08 -1.32
CA ARG A 100 -40.98 -1.51 -0.52
C ARG A 100 -41.72 -2.71 -1.12
N ALA A 101 -41.78 -2.78 -2.45
CA ALA A 101 -42.46 -3.85 -3.17
C ALA A 101 -41.54 -5.03 -3.56
N CYS A 102 -40.24 -4.94 -3.25
CA CYS A 102 -39.29 -5.99 -3.58
C CYS A 102 -39.42 -7.15 -2.59
N GLN A 103 -39.77 -8.33 -3.07
CA GLN A 103 -39.97 -9.51 -2.22
C GLN A 103 -38.68 -10.22 -1.84
N GLN A 104 -37.56 -9.89 -2.48
CA GLN A 104 -36.26 -10.55 -2.26
C GLN A 104 -35.21 -9.55 -1.79
N VAL A 105 -35.48 -8.89 -0.67
CA VAL A 105 -34.48 -8.15 0.09
C VAL A 105 -33.95 -9.07 1.20
N LYS A 106 -32.63 -9.27 1.24
CA LYS A 106 -31.95 -10.15 2.19
C LYS A 106 -30.91 -9.37 2.97
N VAL A 107 -30.56 -9.84 4.16
CA VAL A 107 -29.41 -9.30 4.90
C VAL A 107 -28.14 -9.62 4.11
N ILE A 108 -27.24 -8.64 3.99
CA ILE A 108 -26.05 -8.77 3.15
C ILE A 108 -25.14 -9.91 3.63
N ASP A 109 -25.05 -10.12 4.95
CA ASP A 109 -24.23 -11.17 5.54
C ASP A 109 -24.71 -12.57 5.10
N ASP A 110 -26.02 -12.79 5.03
CA ASP A 110 -26.62 -14.07 4.62
C ASP A 110 -26.33 -14.42 3.16
N VAL A 111 -26.22 -13.42 2.28
CA VAL A 111 -25.88 -13.63 0.86
C VAL A 111 -24.37 -13.63 0.62
N SER A 112 -23.60 -13.05 1.52
CA SER A 112 -22.15 -12.90 1.38
C SER A 112 -21.33 -14.11 1.84
N GLY A 113 -21.96 -15.07 2.53
CA GLY A 113 -21.30 -16.22 3.17
C GLY A 113 -20.42 -17.10 2.28
N GLY A 114 -20.49 -16.96 0.95
CA GLY A 114 -19.62 -17.65 -0.02
C GLY A 114 -18.80 -16.73 -0.92
N ILE A 115 -18.90 -15.39 -0.77
CA ILE A 115 -18.20 -14.46 -1.66
C ILE A 115 -16.69 -14.54 -1.43
N LYS A 116 -16.25 -14.65 -0.17
CA LYS A 116 -14.82 -14.77 0.19
C LYS A 116 -14.17 -16.04 -0.38
N SER A 117 -14.95 -17.09 -0.62
CA SER A 117 -14.51 -18.35 -1.23
C SER A 117 -14.95 -18.51 -2.69
N SER A 118 -15.48 -17.45 -3.30
CA SER A 118 -15.91 -17.47 -4.69
C SER A 118 -14.71 -17.46 -5.64
N ALA A 119 -14.89 -18.06 -6.82
CA ALA A 119 -13.90 -18.00 -7.89
C ALA A 119 -13.53 -16.54 -8.25
N LEU A 120 -14.50 -15.63 -8.21
CA LEU A 120 -14.27 -14.20 -8.45
C LEU A 120 -13.31 -13.60 -7.43
N ALA A 121 -13.47 -13.89 -6.14
CA ALA A 121 -12.57 -13.40 -5.10
C ALA A 121 -11.15 -13.98 -5.26
N GLU A 122 -11.04 -15.24 -5.65
CA GLU A 122 -9.77 -15.88 -5.95
C GLU A 122 -9.07 -15.23 -7.16
N ASP A 123 -9.82 -14.97 -8.24
CA ASP A 123 -9.31 -14.35 -9.45
C ASP A 123 -8.85 -12.91 -9.21
N VAL A 124 -9.62 -12.11 -8.45
CA VAL A 124 -9.20 -10.76 -8.03
C VAL A 124 -7.94 -10.84 -7.18
N SER A 125 -7.87 -11.76 -6.23
CA SER A 125 -6.68 -11.94 -5.37
C SER A 125 -5.44 -12.29 -6.20
N LYS A 126 -5.57 -13.19 -7.18
CA LYS A 126 -4.51 -13.54 -8.13
C LYS A 126 -4.09 -12.35 -8.99
N ALA A 127 -5.05 -11.58 -9.50
CA ALA A 127 -4.79 -10.39 -10.30
C ALA A 127 -3.99 -9.35 -9.50
N VAL A 128 -4.41 -9.06 -8.26
CA VAL A 128 -3.70 -8.14 -7.36
C VAL A 128 -2.29 -8.65 -7.05
N ALA A 129 -2.13 -9.94 -6.72
CA ALA A 129 -0.82 -10.53 -6.47
C ALA A 129 0.11 -10.44 -7.70
N SER A 130 -0.43 -10.67 -8.90
CA SER A 130 0.32 -10.53 -10.14
C SER A 130 0.77 -9.09 -10.38
N LEU A 131 -0.11 -8.12 -10.10
CA LEU A 131 0.18 -6.70 -10.26
C LEU A 131 1.27 -6.24 -9.29
N LEU A 132 1.21 -6.69 -8.02
CA LEU A 132 2.25 -6.42 -7.03
C LEU A 132 3.62 -6.97 -7.48
N LYS A 133 3.65 -8.20 -8.00
CA LYS A 133 4.88 -8.80 -8.54
C LYS A 133 5.42 -8.02 -9.74
N THR A 134 4.55 -7.58 -10.64
CA THR A 134 4.94 -6.71 -11.76
C THR A 134 5.55 -5.42 -11.26
N PHE A 135 4.93 -4.75 -10.27
CA PHE A 135 5.49 -3.52 -9.70
C PHE A 135 6.84 -3.73 -9.03
N GLN A 136 7.04 -4.81 -8.28
CA GLN A 136 8.35 -5.15 -7.71
C GLN A 136 9.41 -5.28 -8.80
N SER A 137 9.13 -6.04 -9.86
CA SER A 137 10.09 -6.22 -10.97
C SER A 137 10.40 -4.90 -11.68
N LEU A 138 9.43 -3.99 -11.82
CA LEU A 138 9.63 -2.66 -12.39
C LEU A 138 10.55 -1.80 -11.52
N ILE A 139 10.38 -1.84 -10.20
CA ILE A 139 11.22 -1.12 -9.25
C ILE A 139 12.66 -1.65 -9.31
N GLU A 140 12.84 -2.96 -9.29
CA GLU A 140 14.16 -3.61 -9.39
C GLU A 140 14.86 -3.26 -10.71
N ASN A 141 14.15 -3.37 -11.83
CA ASN A 141 14.69 -3.01 -13.15
C ASN A 141 15.08 -1.53 -13.19
N ARG A 142 14.24 -0.63 -12.64
CA ARG A 142 14.55 0.80 -12.59
C ARG A 142 15.80 1.10 -11.75
N ASN A 143 15.97 0.41 -10.63
CA ASN A 143 17.17 0.56 -9.79
C ASN A 143 18.42 0.06 -10.49
N SER A 144 18.36 -1.11 -11.14
CA SER A 144 19.48 -1.65 -11.92
C SER A 144 19.87 -0.74 -13.08
N ASN A 145 18.88 -0.23 -13.83
CA ASN A 145 19.13 0.72 -14.91
C ASN A 145 19.78 2.01 -14.40
N LYS A 146 19.33 2.53 -13.25
CA LYS A 146 19.92 3.70 -12.61
C LYS A 146 21.39 3.47 -12.27
N GLU A 147 21.74 2.34 -11.66
CA GLU A 147 23.13 1.96 -11.37
C GLU A 147 23.99 1.86 -12.64
N SER A 148 23.45 1.24 -13.69
CA SER A 148 24.13 1.14 -14.98
C SER A 148 24.45 2.52 -15.58
N VAL A 149 23.50 3.45 -15.55
CA VAL A 149 23.71 4.83 -16.02
C VAL A 149 24.80 5.54 -15.22
N PHE A 150 24.84 5.39 -13.88
CA PHE A 150 25.91 5.96 -13.05
C PHE A 150 27.29 5.37 -13.38
N LEU A 151 27.38 4.06 -13.63
CA LEU A 151 28.62 3.41 -14.03
C LEU A 151 29.11 3.88 -15.40
N GLN A 152 28.18 4.05 -16.36
CA GLN A 152 28.49 4.61 -17.67
C GLN A 152 28.99 6.05 -17.56
N GLU A 153 28.35 6.89 -16.74
CA GLU A 153 28.79 8.26 -16.49
C GLU A 153 30.23 8.31 -15.93
N ALA A 154 30.54 7.47 -14.93
CA ALA A 154 31.87 7.39 -14.34
C ALA A 154 32.93 6.93 -15.35
N THR A 155 32.56 5.96 -16.20
CA THR A 155 33.42 5.46 -17.29
C THR A 155 33.70 6.57 -18.30
N ILE A 156 32.68 7.27 -18.77
CA ILE A 156 32.83 8.39 -19.72
C ILE A 156 33.73 9.48 -19.14
N LYS A 157 33.53 9.89 -17.88
CA LYS A 157 34.40 10.88 -17.21
C LYS A 157 35.86 10.43 -17.18
N THR A 158 36.10 9.16 -16.85
CA THR A 158 37.45 8.58 -16.81
C THR A 158 38.09 8.54 -18.20
N SER A 159 37.33 8.13 -19.23
CA SER A 159 37.79 8.12 -20.62
C SER A 159 38.14 9.53 -21.12
N ILE A 160 37.34 10.55 -20.80
CA ILE A 160 37.63 11.95 -21.15
C ILE A 160 38.92 12.41 -20.47
N ALA A 161 39.09 12.13 -19.17
CA ALA A 161 40.29 12.50 -18.43
C ALA A 161 41.55 11.84 -19.02
N LYS A 162 41.45 10.56 -19.38
CA LYS A 162 42.53 9.82 -20.03
C LYS A 162 42.87 10.38 -21.41
N LEU A 163 41.87 10.62 -22.26
CA LEU A 163 42.08 11.22 -23.59
C LEU A 163 42.78 12.58 -23.48
N LYS A 164 42.39 13.41 -22.50
CA LYS A 164 43.06 14.69 -22.22
C LYS A 164 44.53 14.49 -21.86
N GLN A 165 44.82 13.54 -20.97
CA GLN A 165 46.19 13.23 -20.54
C GLN A 165 47.05 12.72 -21.71
N ASP A 166 46.52 11.79 -22.49
CA ASP A 166 47.21 11.22 -23.66
C ASP A 166 47.54 12.31 -24.69
N LEU A 167 46.61 13.26 -24.93
CA LEU A 167 46.80 14.37 -25.86
C LEU A 167 47.90 15.34 -25.37
N LEU A 168 47.89 15.69 -24.09
CA LEU A 168 48.92 16.55 -23.49
C LEU A 168 50.30 15.91 -23.58
N GLN A 169 50.39 14.62 -23.24
CA GLN A 169 51.65 13.87 -23.31
C GLN A 169 52.18 13.78 -24.76
N HIS A 170 51.28 13.66 -25.74
CA HIS A 170 51.67 13.68 -27.15
C HIS A 170 52.21 15.04 -27.58
N VAL A 171 51.56 16.14 -27.20
CA VAL A 171 52.04 17.50 -27.51
C VAL A 171 53.42 17.75 -26.89
N GLU A 172 53.61 17.41 -25.60
CA GLU A 172 54.92 17.53 -24.94
C GLU A 172 56.02 16.72 -25.65
N SER A 173 55.67 15.54 -26.19
CA SER A 173 56.62 14.73 -26.95
C SER A 173 57.03 15.40 -28.26
N LEU A 174 56.09 16.04 -28.97
CA LEU A 174 56.35 16.78 -30.19
C LEU A 174 57.20 18.03 -29.93
N GLU A 175 56.92 18.77 -28.87
CA GLU A 175 57.70 19.94 -28.46
C GLU A 175 59.16 19.58 -28.17
N LYS A 176 59.40 18.44 -27.48
CA LYS A 176 60.77 17.94 -27.23
C LYS A 176 61.49 17.59 -28.52
N ILE A 177 60.83 16.91 -29.45
CA ILE A 177 61.41 16.54 -30.75
C ILE A 177 61.77 17.80 -31.56
N CYS A 178 60.87 18.78 -31.64
CA CYS A 178 61.15 20.05 -32.29
C CYS A 178 62.33 20.77 -31.61
N SER A 179 62.37 20.83 -30.28
CA SER A 179 63.45 21.49 -29.55
C SER A 179 64.83 20.86 -29.81
N LEU A 180 64.89 19.55 -30.06
CA LEU A 180 66.12 18.83 -30.38
C LEU A 180 66.57 19.02 -31.84
N ASN A 181 65.63 19.19 -32.78
CA ASN A 181 65.93 19.34 -34.21
C ASN A 181 66.42 20.75 -34.62
N TRP A 182 66.32 21.75 -33.74
CA TRP A 182 66.79 23.14 -33.99
C TRP A 182 68.18 23.44 -33.40
N GLN A 183 68.92 22.44 -32.92
CA GLN A 183 70.29 22.58 -32.39
C GLN A 183 71.42 22.23 -33.38
N ILE A 184 71.12 22.13 -34.68
CA ILE A 184 72.09 21.94 -35.79
C ILE A 184 72.06 23.19 -36.66
#